data_AF-I7GM76-F1
#
_entry.id   AF-I7GM76-F1
#
_cell.length_a   1.000
_cell.length_b   1.000
_cell.length_c   1.000
_cell.angle_alpha   90.00
_cell.angle_beta   90.00
_cell.angle_gamma   90.00
#
_symmetry.space_group_name_H-M   'P 1'
#
loop_
_entity.id
_entity.type
_entity.pdbx_description
1 polymer ?
#
loop_
_entity_poly.entity_id
_entity_poly.type
_entity_poly.pdbx_seq_one_letter_code
_entity_poly.pdbx_strand_id
1 'polypeptide(L)'
;MQAVARLGAEPFPLRLPQRIVADVQISVGWMHAGYPIMCHLESVQELINEKLIRTKGLWGPVHELGRNQQRQEWEFPPHTTEATCNLWCVYVHETVLGIPRSRANIALWPPVREKRVRIYLSKGPNVKNWNAWTALETYLQLQEAFGWEPFIRLFTEYRNQTNLPTDNVDKMNLWVKMFSHQVQKNLAPFFEAWAWPIQKEVATSLAYLPEWKENIMKLYLLTQMPH
;
A
#
# COMPACT_ATOMS: atom_id res chain seq x y z
N MET A 1 -7.72 -15.25 6.04
CA MET A 1 -7.78 -15.37 4.56
C MET A 1 -8.90 -14.57 3.91
N GLN A 2 -10.15 -14.60 4.41
CA GLN A 2 -11.23 -13.79 3.84
C GLN A 2 -10.89 -12.30 3.73
N ALA A 3 -10.26 -11.70 4.75
CA ALA A 3 -9.79 -10.31 4.69
C ALA A 3 -8.74 -10.08 3.60
N VAL A 4 -7.81 -11.03 3.41
CA VAL A 4 -6.78 -10.95 2.35
C VAL A 4 -7.43 -10.92 0.96
N ALA A 5 -8.38 -11.83 0.72
CA ALA A 5 -9.15 -11.87 -0.52
C ALA A 5 -9.99 -10.60 -0.72
N ARG A 6 -10.68 -10.15 0.34
CA ARG A 6 -11.53 -8.95 0.30
C ARG A 6 -10.75 -7.71 -0.10
N LEU A 7 -9.60 -7.44 0.52
CA LEU A 7 -8.83 -6.25 0.16
C LEU A 7 -8.43 -6.32 -1.32
N GLY A 8 -7.93 -7.46 -1.79
CA GLY A 8 -7.52 -7.64 -3.19
C GLY A 8 -8.65 -7.75 -4.21
N ALA A 9 -9.91 -7.57 -3.80
CA ALA A 9 -11.09 -7.80 -4.62
C ALA A 9 -11.13 -9.21 -5.28
N GLU A 10 -10.61 -10.22 -4.59
CA GLU A 10 -10.72 -11.63 -4.99
C GLU A 10 -11.99 -12.26 -4.40
N PRO A 11 -12.65 -13.19 -5.12
CA PRO A 11 -13.68 -14.03 -4.53
C PRO A 11 -13.10 -14.88 -3.39
N PHE A 12 -13.93 -15.19 -2.40
CA PHE A 12 -13.60 -16.10 -1.32
C PHE A 12 -14.54 -17.32 -1.35
N PRO A 13 -14.03 -18.56 -1.24
CA PRO A 13 -12.62 -18.92 -1.03
C PRO A 13 -11.71 -18.59 -2.23
N LEU A 14 -10.43 -18.31 -1.95
CA LEU A 14 -9.43 -18.11 -3.00
C LEU A 14 -9.31 -19.37 -3.86
N ARG A 15 -9.10 -19.21 -5.17
CA ARG A 15 -8.98 -20.32 -6.13
C ARG A 15 -7.96 -21.38 -5.71
N LEU A 16 -6.84 -20.94 -5.14
CA LEU A 16 -5.80 -21.82 -4.59
C LEU A 16 -5.69 -21.58 -3.07
N PRO A 17 -5.65 -22.65 -2.26
CA PRO A 17 -5.43 -22.52 -0.83
C PRO A 17 -4.06 -21.91 -0.60
N GLN A 18 -3.91 -20.91 0.28
CA GLN A 18 -2.59 -20.37 0.59
C GLN A 18 -1.83 -21.32 1.54
N ARG A 19 -0.54 -21.55 1.26
CA ARG A 19 0.32 -22.45 2.04
C ARG A 19 1.55 -21.66 2.50
N ILE A 20 1.86 -21.75 3.79
CA ILE A 20 3.10 -21.25 4.37
C ILE A 20 3.88 -22.47 4.87
N VAL A 21 5.10 -22.63 4.38
CA VAL A 21 6.01 -23.73 4.71
C VAL A 21 7.23 -23.16 5.42
N ALA A 22 7.61 -23.79 6.51
CA ALA A 22 8.78 -23.41 7.28
C ALA A 22 9.91 -24.39 7.02
N ASP A 23 11.11 -23.88 6.72
CA ASP A 23 12.30 -24.69 6.44
C ASP A 23 13.53 -24.04 7.08
N VAL A 24 14.58 -24.82 7.35
CA VAL A 24 15.88 -24.30 7.80
C VAL A 24 16.58 -23.58 6.64
N GLN A 25 16.44 -24.08 5.42
CA GLN A 25 17.07 -23.51 4.24
C GLN A 25 16.01 -23.15 3.17
N ILE A 26 15.78 -21.85 3.03
CA ILE A 26 14.92 -21.29 1.97
C ILE A 26 15.74 -20.62 0.88
N SER A 27 15.12 -20.31 -0.26
CA SER A 27 15.84 -19.82 -1.44
C SER A 27 16.39 -18.39 -1.29
N VAL A 28 15.68 -17.51 -0.57
CA VAL A 28 16.05 -16.11 -0.41
C VAL A 28 15.36 -15.47 0.80
N GLY A 29 16.03 -14.49 1.42
CA GLY A 29 15.45 -13.63 2.45
C GLY A 29 15.14 -14.37 3.76
N TRP A 30 14.30 -13.75 4.60
CA TRP A 30 13.82 -14.37 5.84
C TRP A 30 12.49 -15.12 5.66
N MET A 31 11.66 -14.56 4.80
CA MET A 31 10.45 -15.14 4.23
C MET A 31 10.36 -14.71 2.76
N HIS A 32 9.71 -15.51 1.92
CA HIS A 32 9.42 -15.09 0.56
C HIS A 32 8.07 -15.63 0.05
N ALA A 33 7.40 -14.81 -0.74
CA ALA A 33 6.16 -15.14 -1.41
C ALA A 33 6.33 -16.21 -2.49
N GLY A 34 5.20 -16.74 -2.96
CA GLY A 34 5.14 -17.84 -3.91
C GLY A 34 4.04 -18.84 -3.56
N TYR A 35 4.09 -19.99 -4.24
CA TYR A 35 3.22 -21.12 -3.94
C TYR A 35 4.04 -22.40 -3.81
N PRO A 36 4.50 -22.75 -2.59
CA PRO A 36 4.15 -22.15 -1.29
C PRO A 36 4.88 -20.83 -0.97
N ILE A 37 4.36 -20.10 0.03
CA ILE A 37 5.13 -19.09 0.77
C ILE A 37 6.13 -19.83 1.65
N MET A 38 7.39 -19.41 1.66
CA MET A 38 8.44 -20.02 2.47
C MET A 38 8.86 -19.07 3.60
N CYS A 39 9.21 -19.62 4.76
CA CYS A 39 9.78 -18.89 5.88
C CYS A 39 10.85 -19.71 6.60
N HIS A 40 11.78 -19.05 7.29
CA HIS A 40 12.70 -19.77 8.16
C HIS A 40 11.96 -20.45 9.32
N LEU A 41 12.45 -21.63 9.72
CA LEU A 41 11.88 -22.47 10.78
C LEU A 41 11.66 -21.71 12.10
N GLU A 42 12.54 -20.76 12.41
CA GLU A 42 12.48 -19.88 13.58
C GLU A 42 11.19 -19.05 13.63
N SER A 43 10.59 -18.77 12.47
CA SER A 43 9.36 -17.98 12.35
C SER A 43 8.09 -18.78 12.66
N VAL A 44 8.17 -20.09 12.85
CA VAL A 44 6.99 -20.95 13.12
C VAL A 44 6.23 -20.46 14.35
N GLN A 45 6.92 -20.00 15.39
CA GLN A 45 6.28 -19.51 16.60
C GLN A 45 5.38 -18.28 16.34
N GLU A 46 5.73 -17.43 15.37
CA GLU A 46 4.90 -16.30 14.97
C GLU A 46 3.60 -16.76 14.28
N LEU A 47 3.64 -17.90 13.59
CA LEU A 47 2.54 -18.45 12.79
C LEU A 47 1.53 -19.27 13.59
N ILE A 48 1.97 -19.95 14.65
CA ILE A 48 1.13 -20.94 15.36
C ILE A 48 0.73 -20.51 16.78
N ASN A 49 1.40 -19.51 17.36
CA ASN A 49 1.13 -19.07 18.72
C ASN A 49 0.05 -17.98 18.74
N GLU A 50 -1.19 -18.37 19.05
CA GLU A 50 -2.34 -17.45 19.08
C GLU A 50 -2.09 -16.21 19.97
N LYS A 51 -1.47 -16.40 21.14
CA LYS A 51 -1.19 -15.29 22.06
C LYS A 51 -0.23 -14.29 21.42
N LEU A 52 0.82 -14.75 20.73
CA LEU A 52 1.74 -13.88 20.01
C LEU A 52 1.03 -13.18 18.84
N ILE A 53 0.22 -13.91 18.07
CA ILE A 53 -0.54 -13.36 16.94
C ILE A 53 -1.45 -12.21 17.40
N ARG A 54 -2.19 -12.39 18.50
CA ARG A 54 -3.11 -11.37 19.01
C ARG A 54 -2.40 -10.16 19.63
N THR A 55 -1.18 -10.34 20.14
CA THR A 55 -0.47 -9.26 20.86
C THR A 55 0.53 -8.51 20.01
N LYS A 56 1.24 -9.21 19.10
CA LYS A 56 2.29 -8.67 18.24
C LYS A 56 1.89 -8.58 16.78
N GLY A 57 0.92 -9.36 16.34
CA GLY A 57 0.50 -9.42 14.94
C GLY A 57 1.26 -10.45 14.11
N LEU A 58 1.09 -10.35 12.79
CA LEU A 58 1.58 -11.31 11.78
C LEU A 58 2.21 -10.58 10.59
N TRP A 59 3.04 -9.56 10.84
CA TRP A 59 3.52 -8.68 9.78
C TRP A 59 4.24 -9.41 8.64
N GLY A 60 5.25 -10.25 8.94
CA GLY A 60 6.00 -10.99 7.93
C GLY A 60 5.12 -11.95 7.10
N PRO A 61 4.39 -12.87 7.73
CA PRO A 61 3.50 -13.78 7.00
C PRO A 61 2.43 -13.08 6.17
N VAL A 62 1.84 -11.99 6.68
CA VAL A 62 0.83 -11.22 5.93
C VAL A 62 1.47 -10.40 4.81
N HIS A 63 2.71 -9.95 4.96
CA HIS A 63 3.47 -9.30 3.90
C HIS A 63 3.59 -10.23 2.69
N GLU A 64 4.01 -11.48 2.90
CA GLU A 64 4.12 -12.46 1.80
C GLU A 64 2.77 -12.87 1.21
N LEU A 65 1.71 -12.92 2.03
CA LEU A 65 0.35 -13.09 1.52
C LEU A 65 -0.06 -11.89 0.64
N GLY A 66 0.28 -10.68 1.05
CA GLY A 66 0.04 -9.44 0.29
C GLY A 66 0.80 -9.41 -1.04
N ARG A 67 2.04 -9.92 -1.08
CA ARG A 67 2.80 -10.12 -2.32
C ARG A 67 2.04 -10.99 -3.33
N ASN A 68 1.47 -12.10 -2.87
CA ASN A 68 0.65 -12.98 -3.70
C ASN A 68 -0.64 -12.29 -4.22
N GLN A 69 -1.04 -11.16 -3.65
CA GLN A 69 -2.20 -10.38 -4.11
C GLN A 69 -1.83 -9.18 -4.99
N GLN A 70 -0.54 -8.82 -5.11
CA GLN A 70 -0.10 -7.77 -6.02
C GLN A 70 -0.38 -8.18 -7.47
N ARG A 71 -0.68 -7.18 -8.31
CA ARG A 71 -1.02 -7.35 -9.72
C ARG A 71 -0.22 -6.35 -10.54
N GLN A 72 0.38 -6.81 -11.64
CA GLN A 72 1.26 -5.98 -12.46
C GLN A 72 0.55 -4.71 -12.97
N GLU A 73 -0.75 -4.80 -13.16
CA GLU A 73 -1.68 -3.77 -13.65
C GLU A 73 -1.66 -2.48 -12.81
N TRP A 74 -1.47 -2.57 -11.49
CA TRP A 74 -1.44 -1.42 -10.57
C TRP A 74 -0.13 -1.28 -9.78
N GLU A 75 0.84 -2.14 -10.06
CA GLU A 75 2.19 -2.02 -9.51
C GLU A 75 3.06 -1.16 -10.44
N PHE A 76 3.96 -0.37 -9.84
CA PHE A 76 4.93 0.48 -10.53
C PHE A 76 6.37 0.09 -10.11
N PRO A 77 6.89 -1.08 -10.55
CA PRO A 77 8.24 -1.52 -10.18
C PRO A 77 9.32 -0.52 -10.63
N PRO A 78 10.39 -0.33 -9.83
CA PRO A 78 10.68 -1.01 -8.57
C PRO A 78 10.01 -0.36 -7.33
N HIS A 79 9.29 0.76 -7.51
CA HIS A 79 8.90 1.64 -6.41
C HIS A 79 7.86 1.04 -5.46
N THR A 80 6.90 0.27 -5.97
CA THR A 80 5.78 -0.25 -5.18
C THR A 80 5.95 -1.71 -4.73
N THR A 81 6.92 -2.43 -5.29
CA THR A 81 7.11 -3.88 -5.11
C THR A 81 7.09 -4.29 -3.64
N GLU A 82 7.81 -3.55 -2.79
CA GLU A 82 7.92 -3.77 -1.33
C GLU A 82 6.92 -2.95 -0.51
N ALA A 83 6.12 -2.10 -1.16
CA ALA A 83 5.27 -1.11 -0.52
C ALA A 83 3.81 -1.57 -0.44
N THR A 84 3.17 -1.80 -1.58
CA THR A 84 1.72 -2.04 -1.67
C THR A 84 1.30 -3.38 -1.07
N CYS A 85 2.17 -4.39 -1.05
CA CYS A 85 1.94 -5.62 -0.29
C CYS A 85 1.66 -5.36 1.20
N ASN A 86 2.22 -4.29 1.78
CA ASN A 86 1.97 -3.91 3.17
C ASN A 86 0.58 -3.30 3.40
N LEU A 87 -0.19 -2.98 2.35
CA LEU A 87 -1.61 -2.62 2.51
C LEU A 87 -2.37 -3.78 3.15
N TRP A 88 -2.04 -5.02 2.78
CA TRP A 88 -2.61 -6.21 3.43
C TRP A 88 -2.16 -6.35 4.88
N CYS A 89 -0.90 -6.03 5.18
CA CYS A 89 -0.41 -6.00 6.56
C CYS A 89 -1.29 -5.08 7.40
N VAL A 90 -1.44 -3.82 6.99
CA VAL A 90 -2.25 -2.85 7.74
C VAL A 90 -3.71 -3.30 7.81
N TYR A 91 -4.31 -3.69 6.69
CA TYR A 91 -5.71 -4.10 6.65
C TYR A 91 -6.03 -5.28 7.55
N VAL A 92 -5.22 -6.34 7.52
CA VAL A 92 -5.45 -7.54 8.36
C VAL A 92 -5.24 -7.20 9.84
N HIS A 93 -4.23 -6.40 10.18
CA HIS A 93 -3.99 -6.02 11.57
C HIS A 93 -5.18 -5.22 12.12
N GLU A 94 -5.71 -4.27 11.35
CA GLU A 94 -6.84 -3.43 11.78
C GLU A 94 -8.16 -4.20 11.84
N THR A 95 -8.47 -4.97 10.78
CA THR A 95 -9.82 -5.53 10.59
C THR A 95 -10.00 -6.94 11.15
N VAL A 96 -8.90 -7.69 11.32
CA VAL A 96 -8.96 -9.08 11.83
C VAL A 96 -8.34 -9.18 13.22
N LEU A 97 -7.17 -8.59 13.42
CA LEU A 97 -6.44 -8.73 14.68
C LEU A 97 -6.84 -7.66 15.72
N GLY A 98 -7.52 -6.59 15.29
CA GLY A 98 -7.85 -5.45 16.16
C GLY A 98 -6.61 -4.69 16.65
N ILE A 99 -5.48 -4.82 15.95
CA ILE A 99 -4.22 -4.14 16.27
C ILE A 99 -4.19 -2.84 15.46
N PRO A 100 -4.14 -1.66 16.13
CA PRO A 100 -4.04 -0.39 15.41
C PRO A 100 -2.73 -0.32 14.65
N ARG A 101 -2.74 0.24 13.44
CA ARG A 101 -1.56 0.33 12.57
C ARG A 101 -0.30 0.88 13.25
N SER A 102 -0.48 1.86 14.14
CA SER A 102 0.60 2.54 14.87
C SER A 102 1.37 1.62 15.80
N ARG A 103 0.81 0.44 16.09
CA ARG A 103 1.39 -0.64 16.89
C ARG A 103 1.67 -1.91 16.09
N ALA A 104 1.20 -2.00 14.84
CA ALA A 104 1.41 -3.17 13.98
C ALA A 104 2.86 -3.28 13.48
N ASN A 105 3.55 -2.15 13.30
CA ASN A 105 4.96 -2.09 12.95
C ASN A 105 5.57 -0.77 13.43
N ILE A 106 6.82 -0.78 13.91
CA ILE A 106 7.54 0.43 14.36
C ILE A 106 7.63 1.50 13.26
N ALA A 107 7.72 1.09 11.99
CA ALA A 107 7.72 1.99 10.85
C ALA A 107 6.39 2.74 10.67
N LEU A 108 5.31 2.29 11.32
CA LEU A 108 4.01 2.94 11.30
C LEU A 108 3.72 3.80 12.53
N TRP A 109 4.65 3.87 13.48
CA TRP A 109 4.53 4.78 14.62
C TRP A 109 4.45 6.24 14.11
N PRO A 110 3.48 7.07 14.54
CA PRO A 110 3.24 8.37 13.92
C PRO A 110 4.46 9.30 13.84
N PRO A 111 5.31 9.44 14.87
CA PRO A 111 6.53 10.25 14.78
C PRO A 111 7.53 9.74 13.72
N VAL A 112 7.59 8.42 13.50
CA VAL A 112 8.45 7.81 12.49
C VAL A 112 7.92 8.09 11.08
N ARG A 113 6.60 7.98 10.88
CA ARG A 113 5.94 8.31 9.62
C ARG A 113 6.08 9.79 9.28
N GLU A 114 5.81 10.68 10.24
CA GLU A 114 5.97 12.12 10.07
C GLU A 114 7.40 12.48 9.69
N LYS A 115 8.39 11.96 10.44
CA LYS A 115 9.81 12.16 10.14
C LYS A 115 10.17 11.69 8.74
N ARG A 116 9.62 10.56 8.28
CA ARG A 116 9.85 10.02 6.93
C ARG A 116 9.35 10.97 5.85
N VAL A 117 8.12 11.47 5.97
CA VAL A 117 7.55 12.44 5.01
C VAL A 117 8.41 13.69 4.96
N ARG A 118 8.77 14.26 6.13
CA ARG A 118 9.59 15.47 6.21
C ARG A 118 10.97 15.29 5.57
N ILE A 119 11.65 14.16 5.82
CA ILE A 119 12.94 13.84 5.19
C ILE A 119 12.80 13.67 3.67
N TYR A 120 11.74 13.02 3.21
CA TYR A 120 11.50 12.85 1.77
C TYR A 120 11.36 14.20 1.08
N LEU A 121 10.50 15.06 1.62
CA LEU A 121 10.25 16.38 1.09
C LEU A 121 11.48 17.29 1.17
N SER A 122 12.27 17.24 2.26
CA SER A 122 13.48 18.08 2.41
C SER A 122 14.61 17.75 1.43
N LYS A 123 14.57 16.56 0.80
CA LYS A 123 15.56 16.13 -0.19
C LYS A 123 15.19 16.49 -1.64
N GLY A 124 14.06 17.18 -1.83
CA GLY A 124 13.44 17.35 -3.14
C GLY A 124 12.62 16.10 -3.49
N PRO A 125 11.27 16.17 -3.47
CA PRO A 125 10.41 15.06 -3.85
C PRO A 125 10.79 14.47 -5.21
N ASN A 126 11.04 13.18 -5.25
CA ASN A 126 11.33 12.44 -6.47
C ASN A 126 10.88 10.99 -6.31
N VAL A 127 10.20 10.44 -7.32
CA VAL A 127 9.76 9.03 -7.32
C VAL A 127 10.96 8.08 -7.26
N LYS A 128 12.15 8.46 -7.74
CA LYS A 128 13.38 7.66 -7.59
C LYS A 128 13.77 7.43 -6.12
N ASN A 129 13.31 8.29 -5.21
CA ASN A 129 13.56 8.19 -3.76
C ASN A 129 12.46 7.40 -3.02
N TRP A 130 11.48 6.84 -3.75
CA TRP A 130 10.49 5.93 -3.17
C TRP A 130 11.12 4.59 -2.81
N ASN A 131 11.41 4.42 -1.53
CA ASN A 131 11.60 3.10 -0.93
C ASN A 131 10.25 2.56 -0.43
N ALA A 132 10.23 1.27 -0.05
CA ALA A 132 9.05 0.55 0.47
C ALA A 132 8.16 1.39 1.39
N TRP A 133 8.76 2.00 2.42
CA TRP A 133 8.03 2.72 3.47
C TRP A 133 7.61 4.14 3.07
N THR A 134 8.40 4.80 2.22
CA THR A 134 8.05 6.12 1.67
C THR A 134 6.91 5.99 0.66
N ALA A 135 6.97 4.99 -0.23
CA ALA A 135 5.89 4.70 -1.17
C ALA A 135 4.60 4.29 -0.44
N LEU A 136 4.70 3.44 0.58
CA LEU A 136 3.55 3.01 1.38
C LEU A 136 2.83 4.19 2.03
N GLU A 137 3.56 5.21 2.49
CA GLU A 137 3.00 6.40 3.14
C GLU A 137 1.96 7.12 2.26
N THR A 138 2.22 7.23 0.96
CA THR A 138 1.28 7.80 -0.02
C THR A 138 -0.08 7.10 0.03
N TYR A 139 -0.08 5.76 0.07
CA TYR A 139 -1.31 4.98 0.12
C TYR A 139 -1.96 5.03 1.51
N LEU A 140 -1.17 5.04 2.58
CA LEU A 140 -1.70 5.14 3.94
C LEU A 140 -2.42 6.46 4.18
N GLN A 141 -1.92 7.58 3.65
CA GLN A 141 -2.59 8.88 3.78
C GLN A 141 -3.94 8.92 3.07
N LEU A 142 -4.05 8.27 1.90
CA LEU A 142 -5.33 8.11 1.21
C LEU A 142 -6.27 7.20 1.99
N GLN A 143 -5.75 6.11 2.55
CA GLN A 143 -6.54 5.21 3.36
C GLN A 143 -7.03 5.91 4.65
N GLU A 144 -6.22 6.77 5.27
CA GLU A 144 -6.60 7.54 6.47
C GLU A 144 -7.73 8.53 6.17
N ALA A 145 -7.70 9.12 4.97
CA ALA A 145 -8.69 10.10 4.55
C ALA A 145 -10.00 9.48 4.06
N PHE A 146 -9.92 8.36 3.34
CA PHE A 146 -11.06 7.81 2.59
C PHE A 146 -11.47 6.39 2.97
N GLY A 147 -10.72 5.74 3.87
CA GLY A 147 -10.96 4.37 4.32
C GLY A 147 -10.54 3.30 3.30
N TRP A 148 -10.91 2.05 3.59
CA TRP A 148 -10.52 0.88 2.79
C TRP A 148 -11.43 0.60 1.58
N GLU A 149 -12.70 1.03 1.64
CA GLU A 149 -13.68 0.72 0.57
C GLU A 149 -13.30 1.30 -0.81
N PRO A 150 -12.76 2.53 -0.94
CA PRO A 150 -12.26 3.01 -2.23
C PRO A 150 -11.13 2.16 -2.82
N PHE A 151 -10.25 1.58 -2.00
CA PHE A 151 -9.20 0.67 -2.47
C PHE A 151 -9.79 -0.63 -3.01
N ILE A 152 -10.78 -1.20 -2.31
CA ILE A 152 -11.46 -2.42 -2.75
C ILE A 152 -12.15 -2.17 -4.09
N ARG A 153 -12.89 -1.05 -4.23
CA ARG A 153 -13.53 -0.67 -5.50
C ARG A 153 -12.52 -0.43 -6.62
N LEU A 154 -11.40 0.23 -6.32
CA LEU A 154 -10.31 0.44 -7.28
C LEU A 154 -9.79 -0.90 -7.81
N PHE A 155 -9.44 -1.84 -6.93
CA PHE A 155 -8.92 -3.15 -7.34
C PHE A 155 -9.98 -4.00 -8.06
N THR A 156 -11.26 -3.90 -7.69
CA THR A 156 -12.36 -4.49 -8.47
C THR A 156 -12.41 -3.92 -9.89
N GLU A 157 -12.27 -2.60 -10.03
CA GLU A 157 -12.33 -1.93 -11.33
C GLU A 157 -11.17 -2.35 -12.23
N TYR A 158 -9.93 -2.39 -11.71
CA TYR A 158 -8.78 -2.90 -12.45
C TYR A 158 -9.00 -4.33 -12.99
N ARG A 159 -9.60 -5.22 -12.20
CA ARG A 159 -9.88 -6.60 -12.62
C ARG A 159 -10.88 -6.71 -13.77
N ASN A 160 -11.75 -5.71 -13.92
CA ASN A 160 -12.78 -5.68 -14.95
C ASN A 160 -12.30 -4.98 -16.24
N GLN A 161 -11.10 -4.41 -16.25
CA GLN A 161 -10.52 -3.74 -17.42
C GLN A 161 -9.57 -4.66 -18.18
N THR A 162 -9.59 -4.58 -19.51
CA THR A 162 -8.76 -5.42 -20.39
C THR A 162 -7.64 -4.64 -21.08
N ASN A 163 -7.75 -3.32 -21.18
CA ASN A 163 -6.81 -2.45 -21.91
C ASN A 163 -6.08 -1.54 -20.93
N LEU A 164 -5.25 -2.14 -20.09
CA LEU A 164 -4.51 -1.44 -19.04
C LEU A 164 -3.09 -1.07 -19.53
N PRO A 165 -2.57 0.11 -19.13
CA PRO A 165 -1.22 0.52 -19.49
C PRO A 165 -0.17 -0.41 -18.87
N THR A 166 0.99 -0.50 -19.52
CA THR A 166 2.09 -1.37 -19.09
C THR A 166 3.27 -0.59 -18.51
N ASP A 167 3.50 0.64 -18.96
CA ASP A 167 4.52 1.54 -18.41
C ASP A 167 4.05 2.20 -17.10
N ASN A 168 5.01 2.61 -16.28
CA ASN A 168 4.71 3.16 -14.96
C ASN A 168 4.04 4.53 -15.00
N VAL A 169 4.36 5.38 -15.97
CA VAL A 169 3.85 6.76 -16.01
C VAL A 169 2.35 6.73 -16.27
N ASP A 170 1.92 5.96 -17.28
CA ASP A 170 0.51 5.84 -17.62
C ASP A 170 -0.27 5.07 -16.55
N LYS A 171 0.34 4.06 -15.92
CA LYS A 171 -0.27 3.36 -14.76
C LYS A 171 -0.49 4.30 -13.56
N MET A 172 0.49 5.12 -13.22
CA MET A 172 0.37 6.11 -12.13
C MET A 172 -0.75 7.10 -12.44
N ASN A 173 -0.81 7.60 -13.68
CA ASN A 173 -1.88 8.52 -14.10
C ASN A 173 -3.27 7.86 -14.09
N LEU A 174 -3.38 6.63 -14.56
CA LEU A 174 -4.62 5.85 -14.49
C LEU A 174 -5.06 5.65 -13.03
N TRP A 175 -4.13 5.30 -12.14
CA TRP A 175 -4.40 5.15 -10.71
C TRP A 175 -4.99 6.44 -10.13
N VAL A 176 -4.35 7.59 -10.37
CA VAL A 176 -4.84 8.89 -9.87
C VAL A 176 -6.23 9.19 -10.38
N LYS A 177 -6.46 8.97 -11.68
CA LYS A 177 -7.77 9.20 -12.30
C LYS A 177 -8.85 8.32 -11.67
N MET A 178 -8.64 7.01 -11.64
CA MET A 178 -9.61 6.06 -11.10
C MET A 178 -9.89 6.35 -9.62
N PHE A 179 -8.85 6.50 -8.79
CA PHE A 179 -9.07 6.72 -7.35
C PHE A 179 -9.72 8.08 -7.06
N SER A 180 -9.37 9.14 -7.82
CA SER A 180 -10.04 10.45 -7.73
C SER A 180 -11.55 10.32 -7.99
N HIS A 181 -11.95 9.53 -8.99
CA HIS A 181 -13.37 9.22 -9.22
C HIS A 181 -13.97 8.37 -8.09
N GLN A 182 -13.24 7.40 -7.54
CA GLN A 182 -13.74 6.57 -6.43
C GLN A 182 -14.04 7.38 -5.16
N VAL A 183 -13.32 8.48 -4.92
CA VAL A 183 -13.50 9.35 -3.74
C VAL A 183 -14.17 10.69 -4.06
N GLN A 184 -14.49 10.96 -5.33
CA GLN A 184 -15.10 12.21 -5.81
C GLN A 184 -14.34 13.47 -5.38
N LYS A 185 -13.00 13.42 -5.49
CA LYS A 185 -12.10 14.54 -5.19
C LYS A 185 -11.02 14.65 -6.26
N ASN A 186 -10.58 15.87 -6.54
CA ASN A 186 -9.37 16.07 -7.34
C ASN A 186 -8.13 15.77 -6.48
N LEU A 187 -7.48 14.63 -6.75
CA LEU A 187 -6.28 14.21 -6.04
C LEU A 187 -4.97 14.55 -6.77
N ALA A 188 -5.02 15.15 -7.96
CA ALA A 188 -3.80 15.50 -8.70
C ALA A 188 -2.78 16.28 -7.85
N PRO A 189 -3.17 17.33 -7.08
CA PRO A 189 -2.22 18.06 -6.23
C PRO A 189 -1.59 17.21 -5.11
N PHE A 190 -2.29 16.17 -4.61
CA PHE A 190 -1.73 15.26 -3.61
C PHE A 190 -0.63 14.40 -4.23
N PHE A 191 -0.86 13.85 -5.41
CA PHE A 191 0.11 13.00 -6.08
C PHE A 191 1.31 13.78 -6.63
N GLU A 192 1.10 15.01 -7.10
CA GLU A 192 2.19 15.92 -7.47
C GLU A 192 3.11 16.22 -6.28
N ALA A 193 2.58 16.41 -5.07
CA ALA A 193 3.39 16.59 -3.85
C ALA A 193 4.24 15.35 -3.51
N TRP A 194 3.82 14.17 -3.96
CA TRP A 194 4.55 12.90 -3.89
C TRP A 194 5.44 12.65 -5.13
N ALA A 195 5.62 13.68 -5.97
CA ALA A 195 6.41 13.69 -7.19
C ALA A 195 5.95 12.73 -8.29
N TRP A 196 4.67 12.30 -8.27
CA TRP A 196 4.13 11.51 -9.37
C TRP A 196 4.10 12.36 -10.65
N PRO A 197 4.46 11.79 -11.82
CA PRO A 197 4.47 12.50 -13.09
C PRO A 197 3.05 12.62 -13.63
N ILE A 198 2.22 13.46 -13.00
CA ILE A 198 0.84 13.66 -13.42
C ILE A 198 0.82 14.40 -14.77
N GLN A 199 0.25 13.74 -15.77
CA GLN A 199 0.08 14.27 -17.12
C GLN A 199 -0.96 15.40 -17.09
N LYS A 200 -0.73 16.42 -17.93
CA LYS A 200 -1.59 17.61 -17.98
C LYS A 200 -3.03 17.25 -18.35
N GLU A 201 -3.20 16.27 -19.22
CA GLU A 201 -4.49 15.76 -19.69
C GLU A 201 -5.27 15.15 -18.53
N VAL A 202 -4.60 14.39 -17.66
CA VAL A 202 -5.20 13.78 -16.46
C VAL A 202 -5.59 14.85 -15.46
N ALA A 203 -4.68 15.78 -15.13
CA ALA A 203 -4.98 16.89 -14.23
C ALA A 203 -6.17 17.73 -14.73
N THR A 204 -6.23 18.02 -16.04
CA THR A 204 -7.34 18.75 -16.67
C THR A 204 -8.65 17.95 -16.59
N SER A 205 -8.60 16.63 -16.82
CA SER A 205 -9.78 15.77 -16.74
C SER A 205 -10.37 15.67 -15.33
N LEU A 206 -9.59 15.95 -14.29
CA LEU A 206 -10.01 15.91 -12.89
C LEU A 206 -10.39 17.29 -12.34
N ALA A 207 -10.17 18.37 -13.08
CA ALA A 207 -10.36 19.74 -12.61
C ALA A 207 -11.82 20.08 -12.24
N TYR A 208 -12.79 19.33 -12.75
CA TYR A 208 -14.20 19.50 -12.41
C TYR A 208 -14.56 18.91 -11.03
N LEU A 209 -13.73 18.00 -10.48
CA LEU A 209 -13.93 17.44 -9.15
C LEU A 209 -13.54 18.46 -8.08
N PRO A 210 -14.24 18.47 -6.94
CA PRO A 210 -13.90 19.37 -5.84
C PRO A 210 -12.51 19.07 -5.30
N GLU A 211 -11.80 20.13 -4.94
CA GLU A 211 -10.50 20.03 -4.30
C GLU A 211 -10.56 19.22 -3.00
N TRP A 212 -9.52 18.39 -2.77
CA TRP A 212 -9.29 17.81 -1.46
C TRP A 212 -8.62 18.83 -0.52
N LYS A 213 -9.41 19.46 0.33
CA LYS A 213 -8.95 20.51 1.26
C LYS A 213 -8.11 19.94 2.41
N GLU A 214 -8.47 18.76 2.88
CA GLU A 214 -7.83 18.03 3.99
C GLU A 214 -6.56 17.29 3.54
N ASN A 215 -6.03 17.59 2.35
CA ASN A 215 -4.79 17.03 1.85
C ASN A 215 -3.63 17.37 2.81
N ILE A 216 -3.18 16.37 3.58
CA ILE A 216 -2.13 16.50 4.59
C ILE A 216 -0.79 16.95 4.01
N MET A 217 -0.52 16.71 2.73
CA MET A 217 0.71 17.15 2.08
C MET A 217 0.79 18.68 1.98
N LYS A 218 -0.36 19.39 1.91
CA LYS A 218 -0.37 20.86 1.98
C LYS A 218 0.17 21.36 3.31
N LEU A 219 -0.23 20.74 4.43
CA LEU A 219 0.27 21.07 5.75
C LEU A 219 1.78 20.82 5.87
N TYR A 220 2.27 19.70 5.33
CA TYR A 220 3.70 19.44 5.32
C TYR A 220 4.48 20.47 4.51
N LEU A 221 4.03 20.83 3.31
CA LEU A 221 4.68 21.82 2.46
C LEU A 221 4.66 23.23 3.06
N LEU A 222 3.56 23.63 3.72
CA LEU A 222 3.46 24.93 4.41
C LEU A 222 4.42 25.01 5.61
N THR A 223 4.63 23.92 6.33
CA THR A 223 5.49 23.87 7.54
C THR A 223 6.95 23.57 7.24
N GLN A 224 7.35 23.50 5.96
CA GLN A 224 8.74 23.29 5.53
C GLN A 224 9.54 24.56 5.30
N MET A 225 8.90 25.73 5.25
CA MET A 225 9.62 26.98 5.16
C MET A 225 10.34 27.24 6.50
N PRO A 226 11.66 27.47 6.50
CA PRO A 226 12.32 27.99 7.69
C PRO A 226 11.69 29.34 8.04
N HIS A 227 11.40 29.55 9.32
CA HIS A 227 11.38 30.92 9.87
C HIS A 227 12.80 31.49 9.85
#